data_AF-A0A833W6E5-F1
#
_entry.id   AF-A0A833W6E5-F1
#
_cell.length_a   1.000
_cell.length_b   1.000
_cell.length_c   1.000
_cell.angle_alpha   90.00
_cell.angle_beta   90.00
_cell.angle_gamma   90.00
#
_symmetry.space_group_name_H-M   'P 1'
#
loop_
_entity.id
_entity.type
_entity.pdbx_description
1 polymer ?
#
loop_
_entity_poly.entity_id
_entity_poly.type
_entity_poly.pdbx_seq_one_letter_code
_entity_poly.pdbx_strand_id
1 'polypeptide(L)'
;MFGALVRVRNYVFFERNPLVQIIYFVAMSSCYYLYMREAHPLLPNEYVGWYHKWLATLLFVVTIVLYLIMCLSDPGVIRRDNIHEFEQYVNHPVLYPEGKYCRTCKTLKLPRSKHCRLCNHCVGRFDHHCIWFNGCVGEKNYKFFLAYLLVQLAVCLEGFFVSTSVFFTQTDDLFHARGVTMEQVGRTETAKIMQSFIANNQALGFVTAMCLLIAVILWVFILMQLKRIRQNETANESFKREDLREEAELDGETSGRRMFRFLFKRLNFRKRPKLAVPRGGQKKALDATWGGLFSPDSIMNTEESFSVDDVNFNPYKLGSFRENLLDALHLRGNKKKTN
;
A
#
# COMPACT_ATOMS: atom_id res chain seq x y z
N MET A 1 -22.85 -24.00 4.29
CA MET A 1 -22.17 -22.84 4.91
C MET A 1 -20.81 -22.52 4.29
N PHE A 2 -19.88 -23.48 4.16
CA PHE A 2 -18.52 -23.22 3.66
C PHE A 2 -18.49 -22.61 2.24
N GLY A 3 -19.30 -23.12 1.29
CA GLY A 3 -19.35 -22.58 -0.07
C GLY A 3 -19.87 -21.15 -0.18
N ALA A 4 -20.82 -20.74 0.68
CA ALA A 4 -21.34 -19.38 0.71
C ALA A 4 -20.27 -18.39 1.22
N LEU A 5 -19.54 -18.75 2.28
CA LEU A 5 -18.45 -17.94 2.81
C LEU A 5 -17.31 -17.77 1.80
N VAL A 6 -16.96 -18.84 1.06
CA VAL A 6 -15.96 -18.77 -0.02
C VAL A 6 -16.43 -17.85 -1.14
N ARG A 7 -17.71 -17.90 -1.52
CA ARG A 7 -18.28 -17.02 -2.55
C ARG A 7 -18.28 -15.56 -2.11
N VAL A 8 -18.67 -15.28 -0.87
CA VAL A 8 -18.63 -13.91 -0.31
C VAL A 8 -17.20 -13.41 -0.28
N ARG A 9 -16.24 -14.20 0.20
CA ARG A 9 -14.82 -13.84 0.19
C ARG A 9 -14.34 -13.50 -1.23
N ASN A 10 -14.68 -14.34 -2.21
CA ASN A 10 -14.28 -14.12 -3.59
C ASN A 10 -14.90 -12.85 -4.18
N TYR A 11 -16.20 -12.64 -3.95
CA TYR A 11 -16.87 -11.43 -4.37
C TYR A 11 -16.24 -10.18 -3.76
N VAL A 12 -15.96 -10.17 -2.46
CA VAL A 12 -15.43 -9.00 -1.73
C VAL A 12 -14.00 -8.66 -2.16
N PHE A 13 -13.10 -9.64 -2.25
CA PHE A 13 -11.66 -9.40 -2.39
C PHE A 13 -11.07 -9.73 -3.76
N PHE A 14 -11.74 -10.59 -4.55
CA PHE A 14 -11.19 -11.13 -5.81
C PHE A 14 -12.05 -10.81 -7.04
N GLU A 15 -13.12 -10.03 -6.86
CA GLU A 15 -13.97 -9.53 -7.93
C GLU A 15 -14.10 -8.02 -7.80
N ARG A 16 -14.25 -7.34 -8.93
CA ARG A 16 -14.45 -5.90 -8.95
C ARG A 16 -15.87 -5.58 -8.48
N ASN A 17 -15.99 -4.90 -7.35
CA ASN A 17 -17.27 -4.61 -6.72
C ASN A 17 -17.19 -3.33 -5.86
N PRO A 18 -18.30 -2.57 -5.69
CA PRO A 18 -18.27 -1.32 -4.94
C PRO A 18 -18.37 -1.50 -3.42
N LEU A 19 -18.52 -2.72 -2.90
CA LEU A 19 -18.83 -2.95 -1.49
C LEU A 19 -17.73 -2.42 -0.57
N VAL A 20 -16.46 -2.70 -0.88
CA VAL A 20 -15.32 -2.22 -0.08
C VAL A 20 -15.25 -0.70 -0.10
N GLN A 21 -15.57 -0.06 -1.24
CA GLN A 21 -15.63 1.41 -1.36
C GLN A 21 -16.74 2.00 -0.47
N ILE A 22 -17.93 1.42 -0.51
CA ILE A 22 -19.07 1.86 0.28
C ILE A 22 -18.78 1.71 1.77
N ILE A 23 -18.28 0.53 2.20
CA ILE A 23 -17.91 0.29 3.59
C ILE A 23 -16.85 1.30 4.05
N TYR A 24 -15.84 1.54 3.22
CA TYR A 24 -14.78 2.48 3.53
C TYR A 24 -15.30 3.92 3.68
N PHE A 25 -16.12 4.37 2.73
CA PHE A 25 -16.72 5.70 2.75
C PHE A 25 -17.62 5.89 3.98
N VAL A 26 -18.50 4.92 4.27
CA VAL A 26 -19.37 4.95 5.45
C VAL A 26 -18.56 4.99 6.74
N ALA A 27 -17.52 4.17 6.86
CA ALA A 27 -16.66 4.17 8.05
C ALA A 27 -15.95 5.52 8.23
N MET A 28 -15.37 6.07 7.16
CA MET A 28 -14.71 7.38 7.17
C MET A 28 -15.68 8.51 7.56
N SER A 29 -16.88 8.56 6.95
CA SER A 29 -17.90 9.56 7.27
C SER A 29 -18.44 9.41 8.69
N SER A 30 -18.58 8.17 9.18
CA SER A 30 -19.04 7.91 10.56
C SER A 30 -18.02 8.36 11.59
N CYS A 31 -16.73 8.07 11.39
CA CYS A 31 -15.66 8.55 12.27
C CYS A 31 -15.60 10.09 12.30
N TYR A 32 -15.74 10.74 11.15
CA TYR A 32 -15.78 12.21 11.09
C TYR A 32 -17.04 12.78 11.77
N TYR A 33 -18.21 12.16 11.59
CA TYR A 33 -19.42 12.55 12.28
C TYR A 33 -19.26 12.45 13.82
N LEU A 34 -18.70 11.35 14.32
CA LEU A 34 -18.42 11.18 15.75
C LEU A 34 -17.41 12.23 16.25
N TYR A 35 -16.35 12.51 15.49
CA TYR A 35 -15.42 13.59 15.81
C TYR A 35 -16.13 14.95 15.91
N MET A 36 -16.99 15.28 14.95
CA MET A 36 -17.73 16.55 14.93
C MET A 36 -18.74 16.66 16.07
N ARG A 37 -19.34 15.55 16.48
CA ARG A 37 -20.30 15.52 17.59
C ARG A 37 -19.62 15.63 18.95
N GLU A 38 -18.52 14.89 19.16
CA GLU A 38 -17.92 14.72 20.48
C GLU A 38 -16.81 15.74 20.75
N ALA A 39 -15.90 15.98 19.79
CA ALA A 39 -14.75 16.85 20.00
C ALA A 39 -15.06 18.33 19.70
N HIS A 40 -15.80 18.59 18.62
CA HIS A 40 -15.99 19.95 18.09
C HIS A 40 -16.70 20.94 19.04
N PRO A 41 -17.69 20.54 19.87
CA PRO A 41 -18.28 21.44 20.86
C PRO A 41 -17.30 21.89 21.95
N LEU A 42 -16.24 21.12 22.17
CA LEU A 42 -15.23 21.33 23.23
C LEU A 42 -14.02 22.14 22.72
N LEU A 43 -14.22 22.86 21.62
CA LEU A 43 -13.22 23.72 20.99
C LEU A 43 -13.75 25.17 20.94
N PRO A 44 -12.91 26.19 21.17
CA PRO A 44 -11.52 26.08 21.60
C PRO A 44 -11.42 25.59 23.06
N ASN A 45 -10.26 25.07 23.42
CA ASN A 45 -9.88 24.78 24.80
C ASN A 45 -8.44 25.27 25.05
N GLU A 46 -7.88 24.97 26.22
CA GLU A 46 -6.54 25.41 26.64
C GLU A 46 -5.43 24.98 25.66
N TYR A 47 -5.56 23.80 25.03
CA TYR A 47 -4.53 23.24 24.15
C TYR A 47 -4.75 23.54 22.68
N VAL A 48 -6.00 23.76 22.25
CA VAL A 48 -6.35 23.88 20.83
C VAL A 48 -7.29 25.05 20.56
N GLY A 49 -6.91 25.88 19.58
CA GLY A 49 -7.67 27.04 19.11
C GLY A 49 -8.87 26.69 18.22
N TRP A 50 -9.69 27.70 17.92
CA TRP A 50 -10.90 27.55 17.11
C TRP A 50 -10.63 27.16 15.65
N TYR A 51 -9.43 27.42 15.13
CA TYR A 51 -9.08 27.11 13.73
C TYR A 51 -9.04 25.60 13.46
N HIS A 52 -8.81 24.76 14.47
CA HIS A 52 -8.81 23.30 14.35
C HIS A 52 -10.16 22.76 13.84
N LYS A 53 -11.27 23.44 14.18
CA LYS A 53 -12.61 23.15 13.62
C LYS A 53 -12.63 23.20 12.09
N TRP A 54 -12.14 24.31 11.56
CA TRP A 54 -12.14 24.60 10.13
C TRP A 54 -11.07 23.79 9.40
N LEU A 55 -9.91 23.58 10.03
CA LEU A 55 -8.85 22.74 9.50
C LEU A 55 -9.33 21.28 9.35
N ALA A 56 -9.94 20.70 10.38
CA ALA A 56 -10.49 19.35 10.33
C ALA A 56 -11.55 19.21 9.22
N THR A 57 -12.44 20.19 9.10
CA THR A 57 -13.47 20.23 8.05
C THR A 57 -12.85 20.32 6.66
N LEU A 58 -11.87 21.21 6.46
CA LEU A 58 -11.15 21.35 5.20
C LEU A 58 -10.43 20.05 4.81
N LEU A 59 -9.67 19.46 5.74
CA LEU A 59 -8.94 18.21 5.49
C LEU A 59 -9.90 17.06 5.14
N PHE A 60 -11.05 16.98 5.82
CA PHE A 60 -12.08 15.98 5.51
C PHE A 60 -12.66 16.17 4.09
N VAL A 61 -13.03 17.40 3.72
CA VAL A 61 -13.52 17.70 2.36
C VAL A 61 -12.48 17.37 1.30
N VAL A 62 -11.22 17.76 1.51
CA VAL A 62 -10.11 17.43 0.58
C VAL A 62 -9.92 15.92 0.48
N THR A 63 -10.07 15.18 1.58
CA THR A 63 -9.99 13.71 1.59
C THR A 63 -11.08 13.09 0.74
N ILE A 64 -12.33 13.55 0.88
CA ILE A 64 -13.46 13.09 0.06
C ILE A 64 -13.22 13.39 -1.42
N VAL A 65 -12.75 14.59 -1.75
CA VAL A 65 -12.43 14.97 -3.13
C VAL A 65 -11.34 14.07 -3.71
N LEU A 66 -10.24 13.85 -2.99
CA LEU A 66 -9.16 12.97 -3.43
C LEU A 66 -9.60 11.51 -3.53
N TYR A 67 -10.47 11.04 -2.63
CA TYR A 67 -11.08 9.71 -2.69
C TYR A 67 -11.87 9.53 -3.99
N LEU A 68 -12.72 10.50 -4.34
CA LEU A 68 -13.50 10.49 -5.57
C LEU A 68 -12.60 10.58 -6.81
N ILE A 69 -11.59 11.44 -6.79
CA ILE A 69 -10.58 11.50 -7.85
C ILE A 69 -9.93 10.13 -8.04
N MET A 70 -9.53 9.45 -6.97
CA MET A 70 -8.91 8.12 -7.07
C MET A 70 -9.86 7.07 -7.64
N CYS A 71 -11.13 7.08 -7.24
CA CYS A 71 -12.14 6.16 -7.75
C CYS A 71 -12.47 6.36 -9.24
N LEU A 72 -12.33 7.59 -9.74
CA LEU A 72 -12.77 7.98 -11.09
C LEU A 72 -11.61 8.20 -12.08
N SER A 73 -10.38 8.32 -11.61
CA SER A 73 -9.21 8.62 -12.46
C SER A 73 -8.81 7.44 -13.35
N ASP A 74 -8.42 7.75 -14.59
CA ASP A 74 -7.72 6.79 -15.46
C ASP A 74 -6.34 6.46 -14.85
N PRO A 75 -6.03 5.18 -14.56
CA PRO A 75 -4.71 4.79 -14.07
C PRO A 75 -3.61 4.84 -15.14
N GLY A 76 -3.97 5.06 -16.41
CA GLY A 76 -3.09 4.89 -17.55
C GLY A 76 -3.40 3.59 -18.29
N VAL A 77 -4.68 3.39 -18.66
CA VAL A 77 -5.10 2.21 -19.40
C VAL A 77 -4.46 2.20 -20.79
N ILE A 78 -3.74 1.11 -21.09
CA ILE A 78 -3.11 0.88 -22.39
C ILE A 78 -4.11 0.22 -23.32
N ARG A 79 -4.32 0.85 -24.46
CA ARG A 79 -5.12 0.42 -25.61
C ARG A 79 -4.27 0.50 -26.87
N ARG A 80 -4.81 0.01 -28.00
CA ARG A 80 -4.07 0.00 -29.28
C ARG A 80 -3.84 1.41 -29.84
N ASP A 81 -4.79 2.30 -29.62
CA ASP A 81 -4.79 3.69 -30.08
C ASP A 81 -3.79 4.58 -29.32
N ASN A 82 -3.55 4.31 -28.03
CA ASN A 82 -2.72 5.15 -27.17
C ASN A 82 -1.41 4.50 -26.70
N ILE A 83 -1.04 3.34 -27.27
CA ILE A 83 0.14 2.58 -26.82
C ILE A 83 1.44 3.39 -26.86
N HIS A 84 1.56 4.28 -27.86
CA HIS A 84 2.69 5.17 -28.07
C HIS A 84 2.93 6.15 -26.91
N GLU A 85 1.90 6.45 -26.10
CA GLU A 85 2.03 7.31 -24.91
C GLU A 85 2.86 6.68 -23.79
N PHE A 86 3.07 5.35 -23.85
CA PHE A 86 3.66 4.55 -22.78
C PHE A 86 5.02 3.93 -23.18
N GLU A 87 5.57 4.30 -24.34
CA GLU A 87 6.83 3.78 -24.91
C GLU A 87 8.09 4.48 -24.40
N GLN A 88 8.01 5.21 -23.29
CA GLN A 88 9.12 6.01 -22.75
C GLN A 88 10.19 5.23 -21.99
N TYR A 89 9.92 3.97 -21.62
CA TYR A 89 10.79 3.17 -20.76
C TYR A 89 11.54 2.11 -21.56
N VAL A 90 12.84 1.95 -21.28
CA VAL A 90 13.67 0.88 -21.87
C VAL A 90 13.29 -0.50 -21.33
N ASN A 91 13.51 -1.54 -22.12
CA ASN A 91 13.30 -2.92 -21.71
C ASN A 91 14.31 -3.33 -20.63
N HIS A 92 13.88 -4.19 -19.70
CA HIS A 92 14.76 -4.79 -18.71
C HIS A 92 14.92 -6.27 -19.06
N PRO A 93 16.14 -6.80 -19.21
CA PRO A 93 16.38 -8.14 -19.75
C PRO A 93 15.61 -9.26 -19.02
N VAL A 94 15.55 -9.19 -17.68
CA VAL A 94 14.81 -10.15 -16.85
C VAL A 94 13.35 -9.75 -16.60
N LEU A 95 13.10 -8.56 -16.05
CA LEU A 95 11.75 -8.13 -15.63
C LEU A 95 10.78 -7.90 -16.80
N TYR A 96 11.29 -7.39 -17.92
CA TYR A 96 10.53 -6.91 -19.07
C TYR A 96 11.22 -7.30 -20.39
N PRO A 97 11.29 -8.60 -20.72
CA PRO A 97 11.88 -9.06 -21.97
C PRO A 97 11.06 -8.55 -23.16
N GLU A 98 11.74 -8.34 -24.28
CA GLU A 98 11.16 -7.76 -25.50
C GLU A 98 10.15 -8.70 -26.17
N GLY A 99 9.29 -8.12 -27.04
CA GLY A 99 8.40 -8.89 -27.92
C GLY A 99 7.26 -9.64 -27.21
N LYS A 100 7.02 -9.39 -25.92
CA LYS A 100 5.94 -10.04 -25.18
C LYS A 100 4.59 -9.37 -25.40
N TYR A 101 3.53 -10.17 -25.49
CA TYR A 101 2.16 -9.69 -25.69
C TYR A 101 1.22 -10.05 -24.54
N CYS A 102 0.26 -9.18 -24.27
CA CYS A 102 -0.86 -9.52 -23.39
C CYS A 102 -1.87 -10.37 -24.17
N ARG A 103 -2.08 -11.62 -23.75
CA ARG A 103 -3.03 -12.54 -24.40
C ARG A 103 -4.48 -12.03 -24.32
N THR A 104 -4.85 -11.39 -23.21
CA THR A 104 -6.21 -10.87 -22.98
C THR A 104 -6.47 -9.59 -23.78
N CYS A 105 -5.60 -8.58 -23.64
CA CYS A 105 -5.79 -7.29 -24.30
C CYS A 105 -5.36 -7.28 -25.78
N LYS A 106 -4.60 -8.29 -26.23
CA LYS A 106 -4.01 -8.37 -27.58
C LYS A 106 -3.24 -7.09 -27.94
N THR A 107 -2.44 -6.62 -26.98
CA THR A 107 -1.52 -5.46 -27.08
C THR A 107 -0.10 -5.90 -26.68
N LEU A 108 0.92 -5.19 -27.18
CA LEU A 108 2.30 -5.37 -26.74
C LEU A 108 2.41 -5.06 -25.24
N LYS A 109 3.15 -5.85 -24.47
CA LYS A 109 3.48 -5.55 -23.08
C LYS A 109 4.67 -4.60 -23.06
N LEU A 110 4.38 -3.32 -22.83
CA LEU A 110 5.41 -2.30 -22.65
C LEU A 110 6.14 -2.48 -21.31
N PRO A 111 7.39 -1.99 -21.18
CA PRO A 111 8.10 -2.01 -19.91
C PRO A 111 7.29 -1.33 -18.81
N ARG A 112 7.36 -1.89 -17.60
CA ARG A 112 6.60 -1.43 -16.43
C ARG A 112 5.07 -1.53 -16.54
N SER A 113 4.53 -2.06 -17.64
CA SER A 113 3.10 -2.36 -17.76
C SER A 113 2.71 -3.71 -17.15
N LYS A 114 1.44 -3.85 -16.73
CA LYS A 114 0.85 -5.11 -16.26
C LYS A 114 -0.63 -5.19 -16.63
N HIS A 115 -1.09 -6.40 -16.92
CA HIS A 115 -2.51 -6.68 -17.08
C HIS A 115 -3.13 -6.91 -15.70
N CYS A 116 -4.07 -6.06 -15.31
CA CYS A 116 -4.84 -6.27 -14.09
C CYS A 116 -6.04 -7.18 -14.39
N ARG A 117 -6.06 -8.40 -13.82
CA ARG A 117 -7.16 -9.34 -14.02
C ARG A 117 -8.49 -8.82 -13.46
N LEU A 118 -8.46 -8.08 -12.36
CA LEU A 118 -9.65 -7.51 -11.72
C LEU A 118 -10.30 -6.40 -12.57
N CYS A 119 -9.48 -5.54 -13.18
CA CYS A 119 -9.99 -4.48 -14.06
C CYS A 119 -10.10 -4.89 -15.53
N ASN A 120 -9.54 -6.04 -15.90
CA ASN A 120 -9.50 -6.60 -17.24
C ASN A 120 -8.88 -5.68 -18.31
N HIS A 121 -7.81 -4.97 -17.95
CA HIS A 121 -7.06 -4.15 -18.90
C HIS A 121 -5.58 -4.03 -18.51
N CYS A 122 -4.73 -3.64 -19.46
CA CYS A 122 -3.33 -3.31 -19.22
C CYS A 122 -3.21 -1.88 -18.68
N VAL A 123 -2.27 -1.66 -17.77
CA VAL A 123 -2.00 -0.34 -17.17
C VAL A 123 -0.51 -0.04 -17.30
N GLY A 124 -0.18 1.16 -17.78
CA GLY A 124 1.18 1.69 -17.83
C GLY A 124 1.73 1.96 -16.44
N ARG A 125 3.04 1.72 -16.25
CA ARG A 125 3.74 1.85 -14.96
C ARG A 125 2.90 1.36 -13.77
N PHE A 126 2.40 0.13 -13.87
CA PHE A 126 1.46 -0.44 -12.91
C PHE A 126 2.11 -0.57 -11.53
N ASP A 127 1.45 -0.03 -10.50
CA ASP A 127 1.85 -0.17 -9.11
C ASP A 127 1.12 -1.34 -8.46
N HIS A 128 -0.20 -1.19 -8.28
CA HIS A 128 -1.07 -2.23 -7.72
C HIS A 128 -2.54 -2.01 -8.08
N HIS A 129 -3.38 -3.00 -7.83
CA HIS A 129 -4.83 -2.79 -7.76
C HIS A 129 -5.22 -2.50 -6.32
N CYS A 130 -5.89 -1.39 -6.09
CA CYS A 130 -6.30 -0.97 -4.75
C CYS A 130 -7.80 -1.25 -4.56
N ILE A 131 -8.11 -2.18 -3.66
CA ILE A 131 -9.50 -2.53 -3.33
C ILE A 131 -10.29 -1.35 -2.73
N TRP A 132 -9.62 -0.42 -2.04
CA TRP A 132 -10.24 0.74 -1.39
C TRP A 132 -10.80 1.76 -2.39
N PHE A 133 -10.22 1.82 -3.59
CA PHE A 133 -10.69 2.65 -4.71
C PHE A 133 -11.33 1.83 -5.84
N ASN A 134 -11.40 0.49 -5.68
CA ASN A 134 -11.90 -0.45 -6.69
C ASN A 134 -11.30 -0.21 -8.09
N GLY A 135 -9.99 0.07 -8.12
CA GLY A 135 -9.29 0.57 -9.29
C GLY A 135 -7.78 0.35 -9.22
N CYS A 136 -7.10 0.49 -10.37
CA CYS A 136 -5.65 0.41 -10.42
C CYS A 136 -5.00 1.71 -9.98
N VAL A 137 -3.81 1.59 -9.40
CA VAL A 137 -2.85 2.69 -9.25
C VAL A 137 -1.75 2.46 -10.28
N GLY A 138 -1.51 3.45 -11.12
CA GLY A 138 -0.57 3.38 -12.23
C GLY A 138 -0.07 4.76 -12.65
N GLU A 139 0.42 4.83 -13.88
CA GLU A 139 1.12 6.00 -14.41
C GLU A 139 0.38 7.34 -14.22
N LYS A 140 -0.89 7.40 -14.62
CA LYS A 140 -1.62 8.68 -14.71
C LYS A 140 -2.23 9.14 -13.38
N ASN A 141 -2.39 8.24 -12.40
CA ASN A 141 -3.07 8.55 -11.14
C ASN A 141 -2.22 8.36 -9.87
N TYR A 142 -0.95 7.91 -9.97
CA TYR A 142 -0.07 7.72 -8.81
C TYR A 142 0.10 8.98 -7.94
N LYS A 143 0.12 10.17 -8.55
CA LYS A 143 0.20 11.45 -7.82
C LYS A 143 -0.99 11.69 -6.89
N PHE A 144 -2.19 11.32 -7.33
CA PHE A 144 -3.40 11.45 -6.52
C PHE A 144 -3.41 10.42 -5.39
N PHE A 145 -2.90 9.22 -5.65
CA PHE A 145 -2.73 8.19 -4.62
C PHE A 145 -1.78 8.65 -3.52
N LEU A 146 -0.62 9.21 -3.87
CA LEU A 146 0.32 9.73 -2.87
C LEU A 146 -0.25 10.93 -2.10
N ALA A 147 -0.91 11.86 -2.80
CA ALA A 147 -1.59 12.98 -2.16
C ALA A 147 -2.68 12.51 -1.18
N TYR A 148 -3.46 11.49 -1.58
CA TYR A 148 -4.48 10.89 -0.73
C TYR A 148 -3.89 10.31 0.56
N LEU A 149 -2.80 9.55 0.48
CA LEU A 149 -2.14 8.99 1.67
C LEU A 149 -1.66 10.09 2.64
N LEU A 150 -1.09 11.17 2.11
CA LEU A 150 -0.57 12.28 2.90
C LEU A 150 -1.70 13.08 3.57
N VAL A 151 -2.77 13.39 2.84
CA VAL A 151 -3.93 14.10 3.39
C VAL A 151 -4.66 13.22 4.41
N GLN A 152 -4.83 11.93 4.14
CA GLN A 152 -5.43 11.01 5.10
C GLN A 152 -4.60 10.90 6.39
N LEU A 153 -3.26 10.88 6.27
CA LEU A 153 -2.39 10.94 7.44
C LEU A 153 -2.58 12.24 8.22
N ALA A 154 -2.67 13.39 7.54
CA ALA A 154 -2.93 14.67 8.18
C ALA A 154 -4.28 14.69 8.91
N VAL A 155 -5.36 14.16 8.32
CA VAL A 155 -6.67 13.98 8.98
C VAL A 155 -6.53 13.15 10.26
N CYS A 156 -5.83 12.02 10.19
CA CYS A 156 -5.68 11.13 11.34
C CYS A 156 -4.82 11.74 12.46
N LEU A 157 -3.73 12.42 12.11
CA LEU A 157 -2.87 13.12 13.08
C LEU A 157 -3.61 14.28 13.75
N GLU A 158 -4.33 15.08 12.97
CA GLU A 158 -5.12 16.19 13.49
C GLU A 158 -6.26 15.70 14.38
N GLY A 159 -7.02 14.69 13.93
CA GLY A 159 -8.07 14.08 14.74
C GLY A 159 -7.53 13.48 16.04
N PHE A 160 -6.37 12.80 15.99
CA PHE A 160 -5.71 12.26 17.17
C PHE A 160 -5.25 13.36 18.13
N PHE A 161 -4.60 14.41 17.63
CA PHE A 161 -4.13 15.53 18.41
C PHE A 161 -5.29 16.22 19.13
N VAL A 162 -6.29 16.67 18.37
CA VAL A 162 -7.44 17.40 18.91
C VAL A 162 -8.24 16.55 19.91
N SER A 163 -8.54 15.30 19.58
CA SER A 163 -9.29 14.44 20.50
C SER A 163 -8.53 14.15 21.79
N THR A 164 -7.21 13.96 21.71
CA THR A 164 -6.35 13.78 22.89
C THR A 164 -6.28 15.06 23.74
N SER A 165 -6.19 16.24 23.12
CA SER A 165 -6.26 17.53 23.82
C SER A 165 -7.58 17.70 24.57
N VAL A 166 -8.71 17.34 23.93
CA VAL A 166 -10.03 17.35 24.57
C VAL A 166 -10.07 16.40 25.76
N PHE A 167 -9.52 15.19 25.64
CA PHE A 167 -9.38 14.24 26.75
C PHE A 167 -8.61 14.85 27.92
N PHE A 168 -7.51 15.55 27.67
CA PHE A 168 -6.73 16.20 28.72
C PHE A 168 -7.48 17.33 29.41
N THR A 169 -8.10 18.25 28.66
CA THR A 169 -8.86 19.36 29.25
C THR A 169 -10.00 18.86 30.13
N GLN A 170 -10.79 17.90 29.64
CA GLN A 170 -11.92 17.38 30.43
C GLN A 170 -11.47 16.58 31.64
N THR A 171 -10.32 15.91 31.54
CA THR A 171 -9.71 15.25 32.70
C THR A 171 -9.34 16.28 33.74
N ASP A 172 -8.64 17.36 33.35
CA ASP A 172 -8.22 18.43 34.25
C ASP A 172 -9.41 19.16 34.92
N ASP A 173 -10.46 19.46 34.16
CA ASP A 173 -11.72 20.02 34.68
C ASP A 173 -12.32 19.15 35.80
N LEU A 174 -12.24 17.82 35.66
CA LEU A 174 -12.72 16.87 36.67
C LEU A 174 -11.82 16.84 37.92
N PHE A 175 -10.51 16.98 37.76
CA PHE A 175 -9.58 17.12 38.88
C PHE A 175 -9.87 18.41 39.66
N HIS A 176 -10.00 19.52 38.95
CA HIS A 176 -10.36 20.82 39.52
C HIS A 176 -11.72 20.79 40.23
N ALA A 177 -12.74 20.16 39.66
CA ALA A 177 -14.05 19.99 40.30
C ALA A 177 -13.99 19.19 41.62
N ARG A 178 -12.98 18.32 41.78
CA ARG A 178 -12.73 17.56 43.01
C ARG A 178 -11.80 18.27 44.00
N GLY A 179 -11.33 19.48 43.67
CA GLY A 179 -10.42 20.25 44.51
C GLY A 179 -9.03 19.64 44.63
N VAL A 180 -8.62 18.80 43.67
CA VAL A 180 -7.32 18.13 43.65
C VAL A 180 -6.62 18.36 42.32
N THR A 181 -5.30 18.42 42.29
CA THR A 181 -4.53 18.45 41.03
C THR A 181 -4.07 17.05 40.64
N MET A 182 -3.75 16.83 39.36
CA MET A 182 -3.20 15.54 38.92
C MET A 182 -1.90 15.14 39.65
N GLU A 183 -1.12 16.11 40.12
CA GLU A 183 0.11 15.88 40.89
C GLU A 183 -0.16 15.43 42.33
N GLN A 184 -1.29 15.86 42.90
CA GLN A 184 -1.72 15.48 44.25
C GLN A 184 -2.36 14.09 44.32
N VAL A 185 -2.81 13.55 43.17
CA VAL A 185 -3.52 12.28 43.09
C VAL A 185 -2.59 11.15 42.64
N GLY A 186 -2.57 10.06 43.40
CA GLY A 186 -1.76 8.88 43.07
C GLY A 186 -2.13 8.26 41.72
N ARG A 187 -1.16 7.61 41.04
CA ARG A 187 -1.31 7.02 39.69
C ARG A 187 -2.55 6.15 39.52
N THR A 188 -2.92 5.38 40.55
CA THR A 188 -4.09 4.48 40.52
C THR A 188 -5.41 5.24 40.46
N GLU A 189 -5.55 6.30 41.23
CA GLU A 189 -6.75 7.14 41.23
C GLU A 189 -6.84 7.95 39.94
N THR A 190 -5.71 8.44 39.44
CA THR A 190 -5.63 9.07 38.12
C THR A 190 -6.08 8.13 37.01
N ALA A 191 -5.61 6.88 37.01
CA ALA A 191 -6.03 5.88 36.03
C ALA A 191 -7.54 5.56 36.12
N LYS A 192 -8.11 5.48 37.33
CA LYS A 192 -9.56 5.26 37.52
C LYS A 192 -10.39 6.42 36.97
N ILE A 193 -9.95 7.66 37.18
CA ILE A 193 -10.61 8.86 36.65
C ILE A 193 -10.58 8.85 35.12
N MET A 194 -9.41 8.63 34.53
CA MET A 194 -9.27 8.51 33.07
C MET A 194 -10.11 7.36 32.50
N GLN A 195 -10.14 6.21 33.17
CA GLN A 195 -10.94 5.06 32.75
C GLN A 195 -12.45 5.36 32.80
N SER A 196 -12.92 6.00 33.88
CA SER A 196 -14.32 6.45 34.00
C SER A 196 -14.66 7.43 32.89
N PHE A 197 -13.76 8.37 32.60
CA PHE A 197 -13.95 9.36 31.55
C PHE A 197 -14.07 8.71 30.16
N ILE A 198 -13.15 7.80 29.81
CA ILE A 198 -13.20 7.03 28.56
C ILE A 198 -14.47 6.18 28.49
N ALA A 199 -14.89 5.59 29.61
CA ALA A 199 -16.11 4.78 29.67
C ALA A 199 -17.39 5.61 29.43
N ASN A 200 -17.40 6.89 29.83
CA ASN A 200 -18.50 7.81 29.57
C ASN A 200 -18.46 8.42 28.16
N ASN A 201 -17.27 8.56 27.58
CA ASN A 201 -17.04 9.17 26.26
C ASN A 201 -16.51 8.14 25.26
N GLN A 202 -17.21 7.00 25.14
CA GLN A 202 -16.78 5.86 24.34
C GLN A 202 -16.57 6.23 22.86
N ALA A 203 -17.43 7.11 22.32
CA ALA A 203 -17.33 7.56 20.93
C ALA A 203 -16.05 8.36 20.68
N LEU A 204 -15.70 9.31 21.57
CA LEU A 204 -14.46 10.08 21.47
C LEU A 204 -13.23 9.15 21.60
N GLY A 205 -13.25 8.23 22.56
CA GLY A 205 -12.17 7.25 22.76
C GLY A 205 -11.97 6.32 21.56
N PHE A 206 -13.06 5.86 20.97
CA PHE A 206 -13.05 5.08 19.74
C PHE A 206 -12.41 5.87 18.58
N VAL A 207 -12.83 7.12 18.38
CA VAL A 207 -12.27 7.98 17.31
C VAL A 207 -10.77 8.22 17.54
N THR A 208 -10.33 8.55 18.76
CA THR A 208 -8.91 8.75 19.07
C THR A 208 -8.09 7.49 18.77
N ALA A 209 -8.54 6.33 19.22
CA ALA A 209 -7.86 5.06 18.99
C ALA A 209 -7.80 4.71 17.49
N MET A 210 -8.90 4.92 16.75
CA MET A 210 -8.95 4.71 15.31
C MET A 210 -8.00 5.66 14.56
N CYS A 211 -7.99 6.95 14.91
CA CYS A 211 -7.07 7.92 14.32
C CYS A 211 -5.61 7.52 14.53
N LEU A 212 -5.23 7.08 15.73
CA LEU A 212 -3.87 6.59 16.01
C LEU A 212 -3.53 5.34 15.20
N LEU A 213 -4.39 4.33 15.24
CA LEU A 213 -4.19 3.06 14.54
C LEU A 213 -4.00 3.28 13.04
N ILE A 214 -4.88 4.07 12.43
CA ILE A 214 -4.82 4.37 11.00
C ILE A 214 -3.59 5.24 10.67
N ALA A 215 -3.22 6.21 11.52
CA ALA A 215 -2.00 6.99 11.32
C ALA A 215 -0.73 6.12 11.30
N VAL A 216 -0.62 5.13 12.20
CA VAL A 216 0.51 4.18 12.23
C VAL A 216 0.56 3.36 10.93
N ILE A 217 -0.58 2.83 10.47
CA ILE A 217 -0.67 2.06 9.22
C ILE A 217 -0.28 2.93 8.02
N LEU A 218 -0.77 4.18 7.96
CA LEU A 218 -0.47 5.12 6.88
C LEU A 218 1.01 5.50 6.85
N TRP A 219 1.65 5.70 8.01
CA TRP A 219 3.08 5.90 8.09
C TRP A 219 3.87 4.75 7.47
N VAL A 220 3.50 3.50 7.77
CA VAL A 220 4.13 2.31 7.14
C VAL A 220 3.98 2.38 5.62
N PHE A 221 2.77 2.63 5.10
CA PHE A 221 2.56 2.72 3.65
C PHE A 221 3.32 3.87 3.01
N ILE A 222 3.35 5.05 3.62
CA ILE A 222 4.09 6.22 3.11
C ILE A 222 5.59 5.91 3.08
N LEU A 223 6.15 5.32 4.14
CA LEU A 223 7.57 4.94 4.17
C LEU A 223 7.91 3.89 3.10
N MET A 224 7.01 2.93 2.86
CA MET A 224 7.17 1.97 1.76
C MET A 224 7.18 2.67 0.39
N GLN A 225 6.27 3.63 0.17
CA GLN A 225 6.26 4.41 -1.07
C GLN A 225 7.51 5.27 -1.22
N LEU A 226 7.98 5.92 -0.16
CA LEU A 226 9.23 6.71 -0.17
C LEU A 226 10.45 5.84 -0.50
N LYS A 227 10.53 4.62 0.05
CA LYS A 227 11.58 3.65 -0.28
C LYS A 227 11.53 3.25 -1.76
N ARG A 228 10.35 3.00 -2.31
CA ARG A 228 10.13 2.65 -3.73
C ARG A 228 10.46 3.81 -4.66
N ILE A 229 10.00 5.02 -4.34
CA ILE A 229 10.36 6.26 -5.05
C ILE A 229 11.88 6.44 -5.03
N ARG A 230 12.56 6.22 -3.90
CA ARG A 230 14.03 6.32 -3.84
C ARG A 230 14.74 5.38 -4.84
N GLN A 231 14.17 4.21 -5.14
CA GLN A 231 14.71 3.27 -6.12
C GLN A 231 14.11 3.44 -7.52
N ASN A 232 13.17 4.37 -7.72
CA ASN A 232 12.33 4.48 -8.92
C ASN A 232 11.68 3.14 -9.33
N GLU A 233 11.10 2.45 -8.36
CA GLU A 233 10.42 1.18 -8.56
C GLU A 233 8.94 1.30 -8.21
N THR A 234 8.09 0.53 -8.89
CA THR A 234 6.70 0.34 -8.48
C THR A 234 6.58 -0.79 -7.46
N ALA A 235 5.43 -0.88 -6.78
CA ALA A 235 5.13 -2.01 -5.90
C ALA A 235 5.23 -3.35 -6.65
N ASN A 236 4.62 -3.45 -7.83
CA ASN A 236 4.71 -4.62 -8.70
C ASN A 236 6.14 -4.98 -9.09
N GLU A 237 7.00 -3.99 -9.35
CA GLU A 237 8.43 -4.22 -9.61
C GLU A 237 9.15 -4.78 -8.39
N SER A 238 8.91 -4.20 -7.21
CA SER A 238 9.54 -4.68 -5.98
C SER A 238 9.22 -6.14 -5.68
N PHE A 239 7.96 -6.56 -5.88
CA PHE A 239 7.56 -7.96 -5.73
C PHE A 239 8.13 -8.86 -6.83
N LYS A 240 8.15 -8.41 -8.10
CA LYS A 240 8.81 -9.15 -9.19
C LYS A 240 10.28 -9.40 -8.91
N ARG A 241 11.02 -8.38 -8.46
CA ARG A 241 12.45 -8.50 -8.15
C ARG A 241 12.68 -9.46 -6.99
N GLU A 242 11.82 -9.47 -5.98
CA GLU A 242 11.93 -10.41 -4.86
C GLU A 242 11.77 -11.87 -5.33
N ASP A 243 10.73 -12.16 -6.11
CA ASP A 243 10.48 -13.52 -6.62
C ASP A 243 11.60 -13.99 -7.57
N LEU A 244 12.10 -13.11 -8.44
CA LEU A 244 13.21 -13.40 -9.35
C LEU A 244 14.53 -13.60 -8.60
N ARG A 245 14.80 -12.84 -7.53
CA ARG A 245 16.01 -13.03 -6.71
C ARG A 245 15.99 -14.40 -6.05
N GLU A 246 14.86 -14.80 -5.49
CA GLU A 246 14.72 -16.14 -4.88
C GLU A 246 14.96 -17.25 -5.92
N GLU A 247 14.44 -17.09 -7.14
CA GLU A 247 14.68 -18.04 -8.23
C GLU A 247 16.16 -18.09 -8.65
N ALA A 248 16.81 -16.93 -8.83
CA ALA A 248 18.23 -16.86 -9.18
C ALA A 248 19.16 -17.43 -8.09
N GLU A 249 18.84 -17.23 -6.81
CA GLU A 249 19.57 -17.81 -5.68
C GLU A 249 19.44 -19.33 -5.66
N LEU A 250 18.23 -19.86 -5.87
CA LEU A 250 17.98 -21.30 -5.96
C LEU A 250 18.71 -21.93 -7.17
N ASP A 251 18.72 -21.24 -8.31
CA ASP A 251 19.44 -21.71 -9.49
C ASP A 251 20.95 -21.66 -9.31
N GLY A 252 21.49 -20.60 -8.69
CA GLY A 252 22.90 -20.51 -8.30
C GLY A 252 23.32 -21.62 -7.33
N GLU A 253 22.53 -21.86 -6.28
CA GLU A 253 22.76 -22.97 -5.34
C GLU A 253 22.67 -24.33 -6.02
N THR A 254 21.68 -24.53 -6.91
CA THR A 254 21.51 -25.82 -7.59
C THR A 254 22.58 -26.07 -8.64
N SER A 255 23.08 -25.03 -9.33
CA SER A 255 24.20 -25.09 -10.27
C SER A 255 25.52 -25.39 -9.55
N GLY A 256 25.83 -24.67 -8.47
CA GLY A 256 26.99 -24.94 -7.62
C GLY A 256 26.94 -26.34 -7.01
N ARG A 257 25.79 -26.76 -6.46
CA ARG A 257 25.59 -28.13 -5.99
C ARG A 257 25.57 -29.16 -7.13
N ARG A 258 25.28 -28.79 -8.39
CA ARG A 258 25.35 -29.70 -9.55
C ARG A 258 26.81 -29.95 -9.90
N MET A 259 27.65 -28.92 -9.90
CA MET A 259 29.10 -29.02 -10.11
C MET A 259 29.75 -29.91 -9.03
N PHE A 260 29.47 -29.63 -7.76
CA PHE A 260 29.96 -30.47 -6.64
C PHE A 260 29.33 -31.88 -6.64
N ARG A 261 28.05 -32.04 -7.00
CA ARG A 261 27.45 -33.37 -7.18
C ARG A 261 28.00 -34.11 -8.37
N PHE A 262 28.44 -33.45 -9.44
CA PHE A 262 29.07 -34.11 -10.58
C PHE A 262 30.42 -34.69 -10.17
N LEU A 263 31.18 -33.93 -9.37
CA LEU A 263 32.41 -34.39 -8.71
C LEU A 263 32.15 -35.56 -7.72
N PHE A 264 31.10 -35.47 -6.90
CA PHE A 264 30.78 -36.50 -5.88
C PHE A 264 29.92 -37.68 -6.39
N LYS A 265 29.29 -37.58 -7.57
CA LYS A 265 28.49 -38.67 -8.17
C LYS A 265 29.35 -39.88 -8.57
N ARG A 266 30.67 -39.70 -8.62
CA ARG A 266 31.62 -40.79 -8.83
C ARG A 266 31.78 -41.68 -7.59
N LEU A 267 31.21 -41.33 -6.42
CA LEU A 267 31.55 -41.96 -5.15
C LEU A 267 30.41 -42.37 -4.21
N ASN A 268 29.12 -42.15 -4.48
CA ASN A 268 28.08 -42.84 -3.68
C ASN A 268 26.66 -42.81 -4.23
N PHE A 269 26.00 -43.97 -4.21
CA PHE A 269 24.56 -44.15 -4.43
C PHE A 269 23.83 -44.14 -3.08
N ARG A 270 23.16 -43.04 -2.73
CA ARG A 270 22.16 -43.05 -1.64
C ARG A 270 20.89 -42.30 -2.05
N LYS A 271 19.74 -42.91 -1.74
CA LYS A 271 18.38 -42.40 -1.99
C LYS A 271 18.18 -41.04 -1.31
N ARG A 272 17.55 -40.11 -2.05
CA ARG A 272 17.30 -38.73 -1.62
C ARG A 272 16.22 -38.68 -0.53
N PRO A 273 16.40 -37.89 0.55
CA PRO A 273 15.28 -37.46 1.38
C PRO A 273 14.44 -36.41 0.62
N LYS A 274 13.12 -36.40 0.87
CA LYS A 274 12.23 -35.35 0.35
C LYS A 274 12.61 -34.01 1.00
N LEU A 275 13.07 -33.06 0.19
CA LEU A 275 13.29 -31.68 0.63
C LEU A 275 11.95 -31.07 1.05
N ALA A 276 11.96 -30.33 2.17
CA ALA A 276 10.84 -29.47 2.56
C ALA A 276 10.51 -28.49 1.42
N VAL A 277 9.23 -28.13 1.27
CA VAL A 277 8.79 -27.17 0.25
C VAL A 277 9.63 -25.89 0.39
N PRO A 278 10.32 -25.43 -0.67
CA PRO A 278 11.09 -24.19 -0.64
C PRO A 278 10.25 -23.01 -0.15
N ARG A 279 10.86 -22.00 0.47
CA ARG A 279 10.15 -20.78 0.96
C ARG A 279 9.29 -20.15 -0.14
N GLY A 280 9.74 -20.10 -1.38
CA GLY A 280 8.98 -19.62 -2.53
C GLY A 280 7.75 -20.47 -2.88
N GLY A 281 7.78 -21.78 -2.58
CA GLY A 281 6.61 -22.65 -2.67
C GLY A 281 5.57 -22.38 -1.59
N GLN A 282 6.02 -22.01 -0.38
CA GLN A 282 5.15 -21.57 0.71
C GLN A 282 4.56 -20.18 0.44
N LYS A 283 5.35 -19.24 -0.12
CA LYS A 283 4.92 -17.90 -0.54
C LYS A 283 3.87 -17.99 -1.64
N LYS A 284 4.12 -18.77 -2.71
CA LYS A 284 3.14 -19.02 -3.78
C LYS A 284 1.86 -19.68 -3.26
N ALA A 285 1.96 -20.58 -2.29
CA ALA A 285 0.79 -21.20 -1.66
C ALA A 285 -0.01 -20.19 -0.83
N LEU A 286 0.65 -19.32 -0.06
CA LEU A 286 0.02 -18.25 0.70
C LEU A 286 -0.61 -17.20 -0.25
N ASP A 287 0.08 -16.79 -1.29
CA ASP A 287 -0.47 -15.89 -2.30
C ASP A 287 -1.69 -16.49 -2.99
N ALA A 288 -1.66 -17.80 -3.27
CA ALA A 288 -2.82 -18.51 -3.82
C ALA A 288 -4.01 -18.55 -2.84
N THR A 289 -3.78 -18.65 -1.52
CA THR A 289 -4.88 -18.55 -0.53
C THR A 289 -5.47 -17.14 -0.45
N TRP A 290 -4.68 -16.12 -0.79
CA TRP A 290 -5.11 -14.73 -1.00
C TRP A 290 -5.42 -14.41 -2.48
N GLY A 291 -5.79 -15.39 -3.29
CA GLY A 291 -6.28 -15.19 -4.66
C GLY A 291 -5.31 -14.48 -5.62
N GLY A 292 -4.03 -14.44 -5.28
CA GLY A 292 -2.99 -13.73 -6.02
C GLY A 292 -3.08 -12.21 -5.95
N LEU A 293 -3.71 -11.64 -4.92
CA LEU A 293 -3.89 -10.19 -4.73
C LEU A 293 -2.55 -9.42 -4.79
N PHE A 294 -1.48 -10.05 -4.31
CA PHE A 294 -0.12 -9.50 -4.32
C PHE A 294 0.81 -10.18 -5.33
N SER A 295 0.31 -11.15 -6.10
CA SER A 295 1.17 -11.90 -7.01
C SER A 295 1.65 -11.01 -8.17
N PRO A 296 2.97 -10.99 -8.43
CA PRO A 296 3.46 -10.46 -9.69
C PRO A 296 2.90 -11.27 -10.87
N ASP A 297 2.92 -10.68 -12.07
CA ASP A 297 2.66 -11.45 -13.29
C ASP A 297 3.62 -12.63 -13.37
N SER A 298 3.19 -13.75 -13.97
CA SER A 298 4.06 -14.91 -14.24
C SER A 298 5.38 -14.44 -14.86
N ILE A 299 6.50 -14.86 -14.27
CA ILE A 299 7.86 -14.62 -14.77
C ILE A 299 7.90 -15.15 -16.21
N MET A 300 8.10 -14.25 -17.18
CA MET A 300 7.94 -14.56 -18.61
C MET A 300 9.26 -14.91 -19.30
N ASN A 301 10.30 -15.22 -18.52
CA ASN A 301 11.58 -15.71 -19.03
C ASN A 301 11.96 -16.98 -18.27
N THR A 302 11.60 -18.14 -18.82
CA THR A 302 11.91 -19.47 -18.25
C THR A 302 12.92 -20.23 -19.10
N GLU A 303 13.51 -19.62 -20.12
CA GLU A 303 14.38 -20.32 -21.08
C GLU A 303 15.87 -19.97 -20.92
N GLU A 304 16.21 -18.80 -20.36
CA GLU A 304 17.59 -18.39 -20.08
C GLU A 304 17.83 -18.22 -18.58
N SER A 305 18.91 -18.81 -18.06
CA SER A 305 19.35 -18.60 -16.69
C SER A 305 19.80 -17.15 -16.48
N PHE A 306 19.33 -16.50 -15.41
CA PHE A 306 19.71 -15.13 -15.04
C PHE A 306 20.35 -15.08 -13.64
N SER A 307 21.19 -14.09 -13.40
CA SER A 307 21.87 -13.89 -12.12
C SER A 307 21.12 -12.91 -11.20
N VAL A 308 21.49 -12.89 -9.92
CA VAL A 308 20.97 -11.90 -8.96
C VAL A 308 21.34 -10.46 -9.38
N ASP A 309 22.49 -10.27 -10.04
CA ASP A 309 22.91 -8.96 -10.54
C ASP A 309 22.04 -8.48 -11.70
N ASP A 310 21.63 -9.39 -12.59
CA ASP A 310 20.67 -9.08 -13.66
C ASP A 310 19.32 -8.66 -13.08
N VAL A 311 18.90 -9.26 -11.96
CA VAL A 311 17.68 -8.88 -11.24
C VAL A 311 17.86 -7.59 -10.44
N ASN A 312 19.07 -7.21 -10.06
CA ASN A 312 19.37 -5.97 -9.32
C ASN A 312 19.55 -4.76 -10.22
N PHE A 313 19.88 -4.97 -11.49
CA PHE A 313 19.99 -3.93 -12.47
C PHE A 313 18.70 -3.09 -12.54
N ASN A 314 18.83 -1.77 -12.45
CA ASN A 314 17.68 -0.87 -12.47
C ASN A 314 17.96 0.31 -13.41
N PRO A 315 17.57 0.20 -14.69
CA PRO A 315 17.79 1.25 -15.68
C PRO A 315 16.89 2.47 -15.49
N TYR A 316 15.92 2.40 -14.57
CA TYR A 316 14.95 3.47 -14.32
C TYR A 316 15.36 4.39 -13.16
N LYS A 317 16.32 3.98 -12.34
CA LYS A 317 16.77 4.76 -11.18
C LYS A 317 17.55 5.99 -11.63
N LEU A 318 17.11 7.17 -11.17
CA LEU A 318 17.74 8.45 -11.49
C LEU A 318 18.77 8.85 -10.42
N GLY A 319 19.56 9.89 -10.73
CA GLY A 319 20.71 10.32 -9.92
C GLY A 319 20.34 10.85 -8.53
N SER A 320 19.11 11.35 -8.34
CA SER A 320 18.65 11.90 -7.07
C SER A 320 17.23 11.48 -6.68
N PHE A 321 16.94 11.55 -5.37
CA PHE A 321 15.59 11.32 -4.86
C PHE A 321 14.56 12.30 -5.45
N ARG A 322 14.92 13.58 -5.60
CA ARG A 322 14.05 14.59 -6.20
C ARG A 322 13.66 14.24 -7.63
N GLU A 323 14.62 13.78 -8.43
CA GLU A 323 14.34 13.34 -9.80
C GLU A 323 13.41 12.12 -9.83
N ASN A 324 13.65 11.13 -8.96
CA ASN A 324 12.76 9.98 -8.87
C ASN A 324 11.35 10.37 -8.39
N LEU A 325 11.23 11.34 -7.48
CA LEU A 325 9.95 11.84 -7.01
C LEU A 325 9.18 12.54 -8.14
N LEU A 326 9.83 13.46 -8.87
CA LEU A 326 9.22 14.14 -10.01
C LEU A 326 8.85 13.16 -11.13
N ASP A 327 9.66 12.12 -11.32
CA ASP A 327 9.38 11.04 -12.25
C ASP A 327 8.16 10.21 -11.82
N ALA A 328 8.08 9.81 -10.54
CA ALA A 328 6.95 9.05 -9.98
C ALA A 328 5.63 9.83 -10.07
N LEU A 329 5.68 11.15 -9.87
CA LEU A 329 4.52 12.04 -9.97
C LEU A 329 4.17 12.45 -11.40
N HIS A 330 4.94 12.02 -12.41
CA HIS A 330 4.80 12.44 -13.81
C HIS A 330 4.82 13.97 -13.99
N LEU A 331 5.64 14.65 -13.20
CA LEU A 331 5.86 16.10 -13.28
C LEU A 331 7.13 16.47 -14.06
N ARG A 332 7.91 15.46 -14.48
CA ARG A 332 9.05 15.62 -15.37
C ARG A 332 8.58 15.55 -16.82
N GLY A 333 8.90 16.56 -17.63
CA GLY A 333 8.54 16.59 -19.06
C GLY A 333 9.06 15.37 -19.84
N ASN A 334 8.35 15.01 -20.92
CA ASN A 334 8.57 13.85 -21.79
C ASN A 334 9.91 13.91 -22.57
N LYS A 335 11.04 13.86 -21.87
CA LYS A 335 12.29 13.36 -22.46
C LYS A 335 12.26 11.84 -22.34
N LYS A 336 12.59 11.10 -23.41
CA LYS A 336 12.77 9.64 -23.39
C LYS A 336 13.52 9.28 -22.10
N LYS A 337 12.90 8.44 -21.27
CA LYS A 337 13.40 8.14 -19.93
C LYS A 337 14.38 6.97 -20.07
N THR A 338 15.61 7.38 -20.41
CA THR A 338 16.90 6.69 -20.50
C THR A 338 17.33 6.15 -21.89
N ASN A 339 18.67 6.19 -22.07
CA ASN A 339 19.46 5.75 -23.22
C ASN A 339 19.94 4.32 -23.02
#